data_AF-A0A3D9LMN6-F1
#
_entry.id   AF-A0A3D9LMN6-F1
#
_cell.length_a   1.000
_cell.length_b   1.000
_cell.length_c   1.000
_cell.angle_alpha   90.00
_cell.angle_beta   90.00
_cell.angle_gamma   90.00
#
_symmetry.space_group_name_H-M   'P 1'
#
loop_
_entity.id
_entity.type
_entity.pdbx_description
1 polymer ?
#
loop_
_entity_poly.entity_id
_entity_poly.type
_entity_poly.pdbx_seq_one_letter_code
_entity_poly.pdbx_strand_id
1 'polypeptide(L)'
;MNIFKSLLETPENWLLGIVFGAVGYLTKTIVDNYLNKSKKRVELQELYWKEKIESAKKASEYYLYQIGFFSLTADKYEMIEEDRKGAEELVESTQELISSYQKRLIEFPHFEHYHINLFYDFNESKTKEIIKENYESIQNIHSVNFIETDDNAEFKRKFDVLKTNFGILKKNNRELISIYQNYLKIIRDDIKTLPYE
;
A
#
# COMPACT_ATOMS: atom_id res chain seq x y z
N MET A 1 -63.59 -37.31 8.47
CA MET A 1 -62.62 -38.28 7.93
C MET A 1 -63.20 -38.92 6.67
N ASN A 2 -63.19 -38.23 5.51
CA ASN A 2 -63.54 -38.84 4.21
C ASN A 2 -63.29 -37.96 2.96
N ILE A 3 -62.95 -36.67 3.10
CA ILE A 3 -62.60 -35.84 1.93
C ILE A 3 -61.25 -36.27 1.33
N PHE A 4 -60.27 -36.61 2.18
CA PHE A 4 -58.99 -37.17 1.72
C PHE A 4 -59.12 -38.57 1.10
N LYS A 5 -60.13 -39.35 1.49
CA LYS A 5 -60.33 -40.71 0.98
C LYS A 5 -60.99 -40.71 -0.40
N SER A 6 -61.95 -39.81 -0.64
CA SER A 6 -62.61 -39.70 -1.95
C SER A 6 -61.73 -39.04 -3.03
N LEU A 7 -60.75 -38.22 -2.63
CA LEU A 7 -59.76 -37.67 -3.55
C LEU A 7 -58.79 -38.73 -4.06
N LEU A 8 -58.50 -39.78 -3.27
CA LEU A 8 -57.54 -40.84 -3.56
C LEU A 8 -58.08 -41.99 -4.42
N GLU A 9 -59.38 -42.01 -4.74
CA GLU A 9 -60.05 -43.10 -5.48
C GLU A 9 -60.49 -42.72 -6.90
N THR A 10 -60.26 -41.49 -7.36
CA THR A 10 -60.56 -41.08 -8.74
C THR A 10 -59.37 -41.32 -9.69
N PRO A 11 -59.61 -41.66 -10.97
CA PRO A 11 -58.57 -41.83 -11.99
C PRO A 11 -57.83 -40.52 -12.35
N GLU A 12 -58.02 -39.46 -11.58
CA GLU A 12 -57.37 -38.14 -11.69
C GLU A 12 -56.20 -37.98 -10.69
N ASN A 13 -55.92 -39.01 -9.88
CA ASN A 13 -54.83 -38.97 -8.88
C ASN A 13 -53.42 -38.86 -9.47
N TRP A 14 -53.22 -39.29 -10.72
CA TRP A 14 -51.95 -39.08 -11.43
C TRP A 14 -51.73 -37.58 -11.74
N LEU A 15 -52.78 -36.79 -11.94
CA LEU A 15 -52.68 -35.34 -12.13
C LEU A 15 -52.22 -34.64 -10.84
N LEU A 16 -52.74 -35.07 -9.68
CA LEU A 16 -52.27 -34.58 -8.39
C LEU A 16 -50.80 -34.92 -8.17
N GLY A 17 -50.38 -36.15 -8.50
CA GLY A 17 -48.97 -36.56 -8.47
C GLY A 17 -48.07 -35.70 -9.37
N ILE A 18 -48.53 -35.37 -10.59
CA ILE A 18 -47.82 -34.48 -11.52
C ILE A 18 -47.72 -33.06 -10.95
N VAL A 19 -48.81 -32.53 -10.39
CA VAL A 19 -48.82 -31.18 -9.80
C VAL A 19 -47.87 -31.10 -8.60
N PHE A 20 -47.90 -32.07 -7.69
CA PHE A 20 -46.97 -32.11 -6.56
C PHE A 20 -45.51 -32.33 -7.02
N GLY A 21 -45.29 -33.13 -8.06
CA GLY A 21 -43.96 -33.29 -8.67
C GLY A 21 -43.43 -31.99 -9.28
N ALA A 22 -44.28 -31.25 -9.99
CA ALA A 22 -43.93 -29.95 -10.58
C ALA A 22 -43.66 -28.88 -9.51
N VAL A 23 -44.49 -28.81 -8.47
CA VAL A 23 -44.29 -27.90 -7.33
C VAL A 23 -43.02 -28.26 -6.57
N GLY A 24 -42.76 -29.54 -6.33
CA GLY A 24 -41.52 -30.02 -5.70
C GLY A 24 -40.27 -29.65 -6.49
N TYR A 25 -40.30 -29.83 -7.82
CA TYR A 25 -39.20 -29.44 -8.70
C TYR A 25 -38.96 -27.93 -8.68
N LEU A 26 -40.01 -27.11 -8.82
CA LEU A 26 -39.89 -25.64 -8.76
C LEU A 26 -39.35 -25.16 -7.41
N THR A 27 -39.84 -25.72 -6.31
CA THR A 27 -39.37 -25.36 -4.96
C THR A 27 -37.89 -25.72 -4.79
N LYS A 28 -37.49 -26.92 -5.23
CA LYS A 28 -36.08 -27.35 -5.24
C LYS A 28 -35.22 -26.40 -6.08
N THR A 29 -35.63 -26.06 -7.31
CA THR A 29 -34.87 -25.14 -8.17
C THR A 29 -34.71 -23.76 -7.55
N ILE A 30 -35.74 -23.23 -6.87
CA ILE A 30 -35.67 -21.93 -6.19
C ILE A 30 -34.70 -22.00 -5.00
N VAL A 31 -34.81 -23.05 -4.17
CA VAL A 31 -33.94 -23.26 -3.01
C VAL A 31 -32.48 -23.46 -3.45
N ASP A 32 -32.24 -24.30 -4.46
CA ASP A 32 -30.90 -24.57 -5.01
C ASP A 32 -30.29 -23.28 -5.59
N ASN A 33 -31.07 -22.46 -6.31
CA ASN A 33 -30.59 -21.17 -6.83
C ASN A 33 -30.29 -20.16 -5.73
N TYR A 34 -31.10 -20.11 -4.67
CA TYR A 34 -30.87 -19.22 -3.53
C TYR A 34 -29.62 -19.65 -2.75
N LEU A 35 -29.48 -20.94 -2.44
CA LEU A 35 -28.30 -21.50 -1.78
C LEU A 35 -27.04 -21.31 -2.64
N ASN A 36 -27.11 -21.55 -3.94
CA ASN A 36 -25.98 -21.31 -4.86
C ASN A 36 -25.60 -19.84 -4.94
N LYS A 37 -26.57 -18.90 -4.96
CA LYS A 37 -26.28 -17.47 -4.90
C LYS A 37 -25.63 -17.08 -3.56
N SER A 38 -26.13 -17.62 -2.46
CA SER A 38 -25.55 -17.40 -1.13
C SER A 38 -24.11 -17.93 -1.05
N LYS A 39 -23.89 -19.16 -1.51
CA LYS A 39 -22.56 -19.79 -1.55
C LYS A 39 -21.60 -19.00 -2.43
N LYS A 40 -22.02 -18.61 -3.64
CA LYS A 40 -21.23 -17.76 -4.54
C LYS A 40 -20.90 -16.41 -3.91
N ARG A 41 -21.82 -15.81 -3.14
CA ARG A 41 -21.56 -14.56 -2.41
C ARG A 41 -20.48 -14.75 -1.33
N VAL A 42 -20.54 -15.84 -0.57
CA VAL A 42 -19.52 -16.19 0.42
C VAL A 42 -18.17 -16.43 -0.25
N GLU A 43 -18.13 -17.22 -1.33
CA GLU A 43 -16.90 -17.48 -2.10
C GLU A 43 -16.30 -16.19 -2.68
N LEU A 44 -17.12 -15.28 -3.21
CA LEU A 44 -16.66 -13.97 -3.69
C LEU A 44 -16.13 -13.08 -2.56
N GLN A 45 -16.74 -13.14 -1.38
CA GLN A 45 -16.32 -12.38 -0.21
C GLN A 45 -14.99 -12.92 0.34
N GLU A 46 -14.81 -14.24 0.38
CA GLU A 46 -13.54 -14.88 0.74
C GLU A 46 -12.43 -14.53 -0.26
N LEU A 47 -12.71 -14.58 -1.56
CA LEU A 47 -11.77 -14.16 -2.60
C LEU A 47 -11.39 -12.68 -2.42
N TYR A 48 -12.36 -11.81 -2.22
CA TYR A 48 -12.11 -10.39 -1.98
C TYR A 48 -11.22 -10.16 -0.76
N TRP A 49 -11.46 -10.85 0.36
CA TRP A 49 -10.61 -10.73 1.54
C TRP A 49 -9.20 -11.27 1.33
N LYS A 50 -9.05 -12.40 0.63
CA LYS A 50 -7.73 -12.94 0.28
C LYS A 50 -6.93 -11.94 -0.54
N GLU A 51 -7.52 -11.38 -1.59
CA GLU A 51 -6.88 -10.35 -2.41
C GLU A 51 -6.55 -9.09 -1.61
N LYS A 52 -7.47 -8.64 -0.75
CA LYS A 52 -7.25 -7.48 0.12
C LYS A 52 -6.09 -7.68 1.10
N ILE A 53 -5.99 -8.86 1.73
CA ILE A 53 -4.89 -9.20 2.64
C ILE A 53 -3.56 -9.24 1.87
N GLU A 54 -3.55 -9.82 0.67
CA GLU A 54 -2.35 -9.89 -0.15
C GLU A 54 -1.89 -8.49 -0.58
N SER A 55 -2.80 -7.63 -1.03
CA SER A 55 -2.50 -6.22 -1.28
C SER A 55 -1.97 -5.50 -0.05
N ALA A 56 -2.55 -5.76 1.12
CA ALA A 56 -2.14 -5.13 2.37
C ALA A 56 -0.71 -5.54 2.79
N LYS A 57 -0.33 -6.80 2.58
CA LYS A 57 1.04 -7.29 2.81
C LYS A 57 2.03 -6.60 1.89
N LYS A 58 1.73 -6.55 0.58
CA LYS A 58 2.58 -5.90 -0.42
C LYS A 58 2.71 -4.40 -0.17
N ALA A 59 1.60 -3.73 0.15
CA ALA A 59 1.60 -2.33 0.58
C ALA A 59 2.51 -2.11 1.79
N SER A 60 2.39 -3.00 2.78
CA SER A 60 3.19 -2.91 4.00
C SER A 60 4.69 -3.07 3.70
N GLU A 61 5.05 -4.05 2.88
CA GLU A 61 6.44 -4.26 2.46
C GLU A 61 6.98 -3.03 1.72
N TYR A 62 6.23 -2.52 0.74
CA TYR A 62 6.61 -1.34 -0.02
C TYR A 62 6.87 -0.11 0.88
N TYR A 63 5.91 0.22 1.76
CA TYR A 63 6.05 1.40 2.62
C TYR A 63 7.12 1.22 3.70
N LEU A 64 7.38 0.00 4.15
CA LEU A 64 8.53 -0.29 5.03
C LEU A 64 9.86 -0.04 4.31
N TYR A 65 10.00 -0.44 3.04
CA TYR A 65 11.20 -0.12 2.26
C TYR A 65 11.35 1.38 2.05
N GLN A 66 10.27 2.10 1.73
CA GLN A 66 10.31 3.56 1.62
C GLN A 66 10.77 4.21 2.91
N ILE A 67 10.22 3.80 4.07
CA ILE A 67 10.64 4.32 5.38
C ILE A 67 12.13 4.04 5.62
N GLY A 68 12.61 2.83 5.36
CA GLY A 68 14.02 2.48 5.53
C GLY A 68 14.94 3.33 4.65
N PHE A 69 14.57 3.52 3.39
CA PHE A 69 15.30 4.37 2.45
C PHE A 69 15.42 5.82 2.94
N PHE A 70 14.30 6.43 3.32
CA PHE A 70 14.30 7.82 3.78
C PHE A 70 14.99 8.00 5.13
N SER A 71 14.91 7.00 6.02
CA SER A 71 15.62 7.01 7.30
C SER A 71 17.12 7.04 7.09
N LEU A 72 17.66 6.10 6.31
CA LEU A 72 19.09 6.04 6.01
C LEU A 72 19.59 7.31 5.30
N THR A 73 18.76 7.88 4.42
CA THR A 73 19.11 9.11 3.71
C THR A 73 19.14 10.32 4.64
N ALA A 74 18.18 10.42 5.58
CA ALA A 74 18.19 11.47 6.60
C ALA A 74 19.39 11.35 7.55
N ASP A 75 19.70 10.12 7.97
CA ASP A 75 20.84 9.82 8.84
C ASP A 75 22.17 10.18 8.15
N LYS A 76 22.30 9.88 6.85
CA LYS A 76 23.47 10.28 6.06
C LYS A 76 23.67 11.79 6.07
N TYR A 77 22.60 12.59 5.92
CA TYR A 77 22.72 14.05 6.00
C TYR A 77 23.15 14.53 7.40
N GLU A 78 22.62 13.91 8.46
CA GLU A 78 23.01 14.22 9.83
C GLU A 78 24.48 13.89 10.12
N MET A 79 24.99 12.78 9.58
CA MET A 79 26.41 12.42 9.69
C MET A 79 27.33 13.43 8.98
N ILE A 80 26.91 13.94 7.82
CA ILE A 80 27.65 14.98 7.07
C ILE A 80 27.66 16.31 7.85
N GLU A 81 26.57 16.65 8.55
CA GLU A 81 26.48 17.88 9.34
C GLU A 81 27.34 17.86 10.60
N GLU A 82 27.50 16.70 11.23
CA GLU A 82 28.11 16.57 12.57
C GLU A 82 29.64 16.34 12.59
N ASP A 83 30.30 16.29 11.43
CA ASP A 83 31.76 16.08 11.26
C ASP A 83 32.33 15.02 12.23
N ARG A 84 31.63 13.87 12.34
CA ARG A 84 32.03 12.82 13.27
C ARG A 84 33.32 12.17 12.76
N LYS A 85 34.42 12.26 13.53
CA LYS A 85 35.68 11.55 13.22
C LYS A 85 35.41 10.05 13.04
N GLY A 86 35.78 9.49 11.88
CA GLY A 86 35.49 8.09 11.51
C GLY A 86 34.16 7.89 10.76
N ALA A 87 33.44 8.96 10.41
CA ALA A 87 32.19 8.88 9.67
C ALA A 87 32.34 8.42 8.21
N GLU A 88 33.53 8.44 7.62
CA GLU A 88 33.70 8.07 6.20
C GLU A 88 33.27 6.61 5.94
N GLU A 89 33.76 5.65 6.73
CA GLU A 89 33.38 4.23 6.61
C GLU A 89 31.89 4.00 6.92
N LEU A 90 31.33 4.76 7.86
CA LEU A 90 29.90 4.72 8.19
C LEU A 90 29.03 5.33 7.07
N VAL A 91 29.49 6.41 6.44
CA VAL A 91 28.81 7.07 5.32
C VAL A 91 28.85 6.18 4.09
N GLU A 92 29.98 5.53 3.81
CA GLU A 92 30.13 4.57 2.71
C GLU A 92 29.21 3.36 2.90
N SER A 93 29.25 2.70 4.07
CA SER A 93 28.36 1.58 4.37
C SER A 93 26.87 1.97 4.35
N THR A 94 26.53 3.17 4.83
CA THR A 94 25.17 3.71 4.72
C THR A 94 24.78 3.95 3.26
N GLN A 95 25.70 4.41 2.41
CA GLN A 95 25.45 4.61 0.98
C GLN A 95 25.21 3.28 0.25
N GLU A 96 25.92 2.21 0.61
CA GLU A 96 25.66 0.87 0.08
C GLU A 96 24.26 0.36 0.46
N LEU A 97 23.85 0.57 1.71
CA LEU A 97 22.51 0.23 2.17
C LEU A 97 21.43 1.05 1.43
N ILE A 98 21.61 2.36 1.30
CA ILE A 98 20.71 3.23 0.51
C ILE A 98 20.56 2.68 -0.91
N SER A 99 21.67 2.31 -1.56
CA SER A 99 21.68 1.77 -2.93
C SER A 99 20.92 0.43 -3.01
N SER A 100 21.05 -0.42 -1.98
CA SER A 100 20.32 -1.69 -1.88
C SER A 100 18.80 -1.47 -1.75
N TYR A 101 18.39 -0.53 -0.90
CA TYR A 101 16.97 -0.15 -0.76
C TYR A 101 16.43 0.45 -2.06
N GLN A 102 17.18 1.33 -2.72
CA GLN A 102 16.78 1.92 -3.99
C GLN A 102 16.58 0.85 -5.06
N LYS A 103 17.49 -0.14 -5.15
CA LYS A 103 17.34 -1.26 -6.08
C LYS A 103 16.05 -2.05 -5.82
N ARG A 104 15.77 -2.40 -4.56
CA ARG A 104 14.52 -3.10 -4.20
C ARG A 104 13.27 -2.29 -4.52
N LEU A 105 13.29 -0.98 -4.30
CA LEU A 105 12.16 -0.09 -4.62
C LEU A 105 11.92 0.02 -6.13
N ILE A 106 12.97 -0.01 -6.95
CA ILE A 106 12.87 -0.03 -8.43
C ILE A 106 12.37 -1.39 -8.92
N GLU A 107 12.82 -2.48 -8.30
CA GLU A 107 12.42 -3.85 -8.64
C GLU A 107 11.00 -4.19 -8.18
N PHE A 108 10.38 -3.35 -7.34
CA PHE A 108 8.99 -3.52 -6.91
C PHE A 108 8.06 -3.45 -8.14
N PRO A 109 7.37 -4.54 -8.52
CA PRO A 109 6.69 -4.60 -9.80
C PRO A 109 5.59 -3.52 -9.89
N HIS A 110 5.53 -2.79 -11.00
CA HIS A 110 4.47 -1.78 -11.25
C HIS A 110 3.04 -2.32 -11.09
N PHE A 111 2.83 -3.61 -11.32
CA PHE A 111 1.54 -4.26 -11.10
C PHE A 111 1.09 -4.21 -9.62
N GLU A 112 2.04 -4.28 -8.68
CA GLU A 112 1.74 -4.31 -7.25
C GLU A 112 1.29 -2.95 -6.74
N HIS A 113 1.79 -1.86 -7.32
CA HIS A 113 1.29 -0.51 -7.06
C HIS A 113 -0.18 -0.33 -7.44
N TYR A 114 -0.59 -0.85 -8.60
CA TYR A 114 -1.99 -0.83 -9.01
C TYR A 114 -2.86 -1.67 -8.06
N HIS A 115 -2.33 -2.82 -7.61
CA HIS A 115 -3.02 -3.72 -6.69
C HIS A 115 -3.23 -3.12 -5.29
N ILE A 116 -2.32 -2.27 -4.83
CA ILE A 116 -2.45 -1.49 -3.59
C ILE A 116 -3.54 -0.44 -3.74
N ASN A 117 -3.52 0.31 -4.85
CA ASN A 117 -4.46 1.41 -5.11
C ASN A 117 -5.92 0.94 -5.29
N LEU A 118 -6.16 -0.35 -5.55
CA LEU A 118 -7.51 -0.93 -5.53
C LEU A 118 -8.15 -0.91 -4.13
N PHE A 119 -7.34 -0.94 -3.07
CA PHE A 119 -7.82 -1.04 -1.68
C PHE A 119 -7.45 0.17 -0.83
N TYR A 120 -6.40 0.91 -1.20
CA TYR A 120 -5.90 2.05 -0.44
C TYR A 120 -5.67 3.25 -1.37
N ASP A 121 -6.55 4.24 -1.28
CA ASP A 121 -6.43 5.51 -2.01
C ASP A 121 -5.84 6.57 -1.07
N PHE A 122 -4.52 6.66 -1.04
CA PHE A 122 -3.83 7.64 -0.21
C PHE A 122 -3.69 8.98 -0.94
N ASN A 123 -3.92 10.08 -0.22
CA ASN A 123 -3.69 11.41 -0.78
C ASN A 123 -2.19 11.71 -0.91
N GLU A 124 -1.66 11.58 -2.12
CA GLU A 124 -0.25 11.84 -2.44
C GLU A 124 0.10 13.31 -2.69
N SER A 125 -0.83 14.26 -2.52
CA SER A 125 -0.58 15.68 -2.83
C SER A 125 0.63 16.22 -2.07
N LYS A 126 0.75 15.85 -0.79
CA LYS A 126 1.85 16.30 0.06
C LYS A 126 3.18 15.65 -0.33
N THR A 127 3.18 14.35 -0.62
CA THR A 127 4.37 13.64 -1.10
C THR A 127 4.89 14.25 -2.39
N LYS A 128 4.00 14.60 -3.34
CA LYS A 128 4.37 15.24 -4.61
C LYS A 128 4.99 16.63 -4.40
N GLU A 129 4.45 17.41 -3.48
CA GLU A 129 5.01 18.71 -3.10
C GLU A 129 6.43 18.54 -2.54
N ILE A 130 6.62 17.60 -1.60
CA ILE A 130 7.94 17.31 -1.01
C ILE A 130 8.94 16.84 -2.07
N ILE A 131 8.54 15.97 -3.00
CA ILE A 131 9.40 15.50 -4.09
C ILE A 131 9.84 16.67 -4.97
N LYS A 132 8.94 17.62 -5.27
CA LYS A 132 9.26 18.82 -6.03
C LYS A 132 10.27 19.70 -5.29
N GLU A 133 10.06 19.95 -4.01
CA GLU A 133 10.99 20.71 -3.17
C GLU A 133 12.37 20.04 -3.09
N ASN A 134 12.40 18.71 -2.94
CA ASN A 134 13.65 17.95 -2.96
C ASN A 134 14.40 18.10 -4.29
N TYR A 135 13.68 18.08 -5.42
CA TYR A 135 14.27 18.27 -6.74
C TYR A 135 14.90 19.66 -6.87
N GLU A 136 14.19 20.71 -6.45
CA GLU A 136 14.70 22.08 -6.42
C GLU A 136 15.95 22.20 -5.53
N SER A 137 15.95 21.58 -4.34
CA SER A 137 17.11 21.57 -3.46
C SER A 137 18.31 20.85 -4.04
N ILE A 138 18.10 19.72 -4.71
CA ILE A 138 19.16 18.97 -5.41
C ILE A 138 19.75 19.83 -6.54
N GLN A 139 18.92 20.51 -7.33
CA GLN A 139 19.39 21.43 -8.36
C GLN A 139 20.22 22.58 -7.76
N ASN A 140 19.76 23.17 -6.66
CA ASN A 140 20.50 24.23 -5.98
C ASN A 140 21.86 23.73 -5.50
N ILE A 141 21.94 22.53 -4.93
CA ILE A 141 23.20 21.90 -4.51
C ILE A 141 24.14 21.72 -5.71
N HIS A 142 23.66 21.15 -6.82
CA HIS A 142 24.45 20.95 -8.02
C HIS A 142 24.92 22.25 -8.68
N SER A 143 24.22 23.37 -8.44
CA SER A 143 24.60 24.68 -8.96
C SER A 143 25.76 25.33 -8.18
N VAL A 144 26.08 24.83 -6.98
CA VAL A 144 27.19 25.34 -6.17
C VAL A 144 28.51 24.82 -6.73
N ASN A 145 29.32 25.73 -7.27
CA ASN A 145 30.67 25.44 -7.73
C ASN A 145 31.69 26.27 -6.96
N PHE A 146 32.60 25.62 -6.24
CA PHE A 146 33.72 26.28 -5.58
C PHE A 146 34.87 26.46 -6.56
N ILE A 147 35.42 27.67 -6.65
CA ILE A 147 36.58 27.99 -7.48
C ILE A 147 37.71 28.50 -6.61
N GLU A 148 38.96 28.24 -7.01
CA GLU A 148 40.15 28.61 -6.21
C GLU A 148 40.26 30.12 -5.93
N THR A 149 39.63 30.94 -6.75
CA THR A 149 39.60 32.41 -6.61
C THR A 149 38.47 32.93 -5.73
N ASP A 150 37.66 32.06 -5.14
CA ASP A 150 36.60 32.47 -4.22
C ASP A 150 37.21 33.16 -2.99
N ASP A 151 36.75 34.36 -2.70
CA ASP A 151 37.05 35.00 -1.43
C ASP A 151 36.26 34.35 -0.28
N ASN A 152 36.60 34.69 0.96
CA ASN A 152 35.95 34.12 2.13
C ASN A 152 34.43 34.43 2.19
N ALA A 153 33.99 35.56 1.64
CA ALA A 153 32.58 35.92 1.62
C ALA A 153 31.80 35.05 0.64
N GLU A 154 32.35 34.82 -0.55
CA GLU A 154 31.76 33.97 -1.58
C GLU A 154 31.79 32.50 -1.18
N PHE A 155 32.88 32.03 -0.56
CA PHE A 155 32.95 30.71 0.04
C PHE A 155 31.83 30.51 1.08
N LYS A 156 31.69 31.46 2.01
CA LYS A 156 30.65 31.39 3.04
C LYS A 156 29.25 31.38 2.43
N ARG A 157 28.98 32.24 1.44
CA ARG A 157 27.70 32.28 0.72
C ARG A 157 27.37 30.93 0.09
N LYS A 158 28.33 30.32 -0.62
CA LYS A 158 28.17 29.00 -1.26
C LYS A 158 27.96 27.90 -0.24
N PHE A 159 28.71 27.91 0.85
CA PHE A 159 28.56 26.96 1.95
C PHE A 159 27.19 27.07 2.62
N ASP A 160 26.70 28.29 2.86
CA ASP A 160 25.36 28.53 3.44
C ASP A 160 24.24 28.00 2.52
N VAL A 161 24.40 28.09 1.19
CA VAL A 161 23.47 27.48 0.22
C VAL A 161 23.46 25.96 0.36
N LEU A 162 24.62 25.31 0.44
CA LEU A 162 24.70 23.86 0.64
C LEU A 162 24.02 23.44 1.95
N LYS A 163 24.40 24.09 3.05
CA LYS A 163 23.87 23.80 4.38
C LYS A 163 22.35 23.94 4.42
N THR A 164 21.81 25.01 3.83
CA THR A 164 20.36 25.25 3.78
C THR A 164 19.65 24.13 3.02
N ASN A 165 20.14 23.75 1.84
CA ASN A 165 19.49 22.73 1.02
C ASN A 165 19.63 21.33 1.63
N PHE A 166 20.76 20.97 2.24
CA PHE A 166 20.87 19.72 2.99
C PHE A 166 19.91 19.66 4.18
N GLY A 167 19.71 20.78 4.89
CA GLY A 167 18.72 20.89 5.96
C GLY A 167 17.28 20.66 5.47
N ILE A 168 16.93 21.21 4.29
CA ILE A 168 15.63 20.97 3.64
C ILE A 168 15.46 19.48 3.31
N LEU A 169 16.44 18.87 2.64
CA LEU A 169 16.39 17.45 2.27
C LEU A 169 16.24 16.54 3.49
N LYS A 170 16.98 16.81 4.57
CA LYS A 170 16.88 16.09 5.85
C LYS A 170 15.47 16.20 6.45
N LYS A 171 14.92 17.42 6.53
CA LYS A 171 13.56 17.66 7.03
C LYS A 171 12.52 16.93 6.19
N ASN A 172 12.63 17.03 4.88
CA ASN A 172 11.70 16.43 3.93
C ASN A 172 11.70 14.91 4.01
N ASN A 173 12.86 14.28 4.15
CA ASN A 173 12.95 12.84 4.39
C ASN A 173 12.26 12.43 5.70
N ARG A 174 12.42 13.20 6.79
CA ARG A 174 11.71 12.95 8.06
C ARG A 174 10.18 13.09 7.93
N GLU A 175 9.73 14.04 7.11
CA GLU A 175 8.30 14.21 6.81
C GLU A 175 7.75 13.03 5.99
N LEU A 176 8.48 12.58 4.96
CA LEU A 176 8.13 11.40 4.17
C LEU A 176 8.03 10.14 5.04
N ILE A 177 8.96 9.93 5.97
CA ILE A 177 8.88 8.82 6.95
C ILE A 177 7.55 8.88 7.71
N SER A 178 7.16 10.06 8.20
CA SER A 178 5.92 10.24 8.97
C SER A 178 4.67 9.94 8.13
N ILE A 179 4.66 10.37 6.87
CA ILE A 179 3.57 10.09 5.91
C ILE A 179 3.43 8.57 5.70
N TYR A 180 4.54 7.88 5.38
CA TYR A 180 4.49 6.44 5.12
C TYR A 180 4.20 5.60 6.37
N GLN A 181 4.62 6.05 7.56
CA GLN A 181 4.20 5.44 8.82
C GLN A 181 2.69 5.54 9.03
N ASN A 182 2.07 6.66 8.65
CA ASN A 182 0.62 6.80 8.71
C ASN A 182 -0.09 5.87 7.72
N TYR A 183 0.43 5.70 6.50
CA TYR A 183 -0.10 4.74 5.54
C TYR A 183 -0.05 3.31 6.08
N LEU A 184 1.10 2.91 6.66
CA LEU A 184 1.24 1.61 7.32
C LEU A 184 0.25 1.41 8.47
N LYS A 185 0.00 2.45 9.25
CA LYS A 185 -0.98 2.39 10.35
C LYS A 185 -2.38 2.10 9.80
N ILE A 186 -2.81 2.83 8.77
CA ILE A 186 -4.12 2.64 8.12
C ILE A 186 -4.25 1.20 7.60
N ILE A 187 -3.24 0.69 6.89
CA ILE A 187 -3.23 -0.68 6.36
C ILE A 187 -3.33 -1.70 7.49
N ARG A 188 -2.54 -1.55 8.55
CA ARG A 188 -2.54 -2.48 9.70
C ARG A 188 -3.87 -2.49 10.42
N ASP A 189 -4.47 -1.32 10.63
CA ASP A 189 -5.74 -1.22 11.32
C ASP A 189 -6.88 -1.80 10.46
N ASP A 190 -6.84 -1.60 9.15
CA ASP A 190 -7.79 -2.22 8.21
C ASP A 190 -7.71 -3.76 8.25
N ILE A 191 -6.51 -4.35 8.22
CA ILE A 191 -6.32 -5.81 8.33
C ILE A 191 -6.92 -6.35 9.64
N LYS A 192 -6.72 -5.68 10.78
CA LYS A 192 -7.26 -6.11 12.09
C LYS A 192 -8.78 -6.18 12.12
N THR A 193 -9.46 -5.38 11.29
CA THR A 193 -10.93 -5.34 11.23
C THR A 193 -11.52 -6.38 10.28
N LEU A 194 -10.68 -7.10 9.51
CA LEU A 194 -11.16 -8.17 8.66
C LEU A 194 -11.67 -9.33 9.54
N PRO A 195 -12.85 -9.89 9.23
CA PRO A 195 -13.42 -11.00 9.98
C PRO A 195 -12.67 -12.29 9.63
N TYR A 196 -11.48 -12.46 10.22
CA TYR A 196 -10.71 -13.69 10.16
C TYR A 196 -9.88 -13.85 11.43
N GLU A 197 -10.37 -14.72 12.32
CA GLU A 197 -9.56 -15.73 13.00
C GLU A 197 -9.66 -17.02 12.17
#